data_AF-A0A9D2M6E9-F1
#
_entry.id   AF-A0A9D2M6E9-F1
#
_cell.length_a   1.000
_cell.length_b   1.000
_cell.length_c   1.000
_cell.angle_alpha   90.00
_cell.angle_beta   90.00
_cell.angle_gamma   90.00
#
_symmetry.space_group_name_H-M   'P 1'
#
loop_
_entity.id
_entity.type
_entity.pdbx_description
1 polymer ?
#
loop_
_entity_poly.entity_id
_entity_poly.type
_entity_poly.pdbx_seq_one_letter_code
_entity_poly.pdbx_strand_id
1 'polypeptide(L)' 'MHTVNEILDLIAEVKPGLRPDPDAELIKSGLLDSVDIMSLVLALDNTFDIEITPMELREENFRSAETILTMVHELEEA' A
#
# COMPACT_ATOMS: atom_id res chain seq x y z
N MET A 1 6.57 7.49 12.83
CA MET A 1 7.08 6.34 12.06
C MET A 1 6.01 5.29 12.03
N HIS A 2 5.43 5.13 10.85
CA HIS A 2 4.39 4.15 10.60
C HIS A 2 4.93 2.72 10.60
N THR A 3 4.03 1.77 10.77
CA THR A 3 4.37 0.34 10.86
C THR A 3 3.67 -0.46 9.78
N VAL A 4 4.21 -1.64 9.47
CA VAL A 4 3.62 -2.51 8.44
C VAL A 4 2.21 -2.98 8.81
N ASN A 5 1.89 -3.03 10.11
CA ASN A 5 0.53 -3.35 10.56
C ASN A 5 -0.49 -2.31 10.10
N GLU A 6 -0.14 -1.02 10.08
CA GLU A 6 -1.04 0.03 9.58
C GLU A 6 -1.31 -0.15 8.07
N ILE A 7 -0.30 -0.57 7.30
CA ILE A 7 -0.49 -0.92 5.88
C ILE A 7 -1.42 -2.14 5.73
N LEU A 8 -1.22 -3.17 6.55
CA LEU A 8 -2.07 -4.37 6.52
C LEU A 8 -3.52 -4.05 6.89
N ASP A 9 -3.73 -3.13 7.83
CA ASP A 9 -5.06 -2.68 8.23
C ASP A 9 -5.73 -1.90 7.08
N LEU A 10 -5.02 -1.00 6.39
CA LEU A 10 -5.52 -0.31 5.19
C LEU A 10 -5.83 -1.27 4.04
N ILE A 11 -4.99 -2.30 3.82
CA ILE A 11 -5.27 -3.35 2.85
C ILE A 11 -6.58 -4.09 3.21
N ALA A 12 -6.80 -4.38 4.50
CA ALA A 12 -8.03 -5.04 4.96
C ALA A 12 -9.26 -4.12 4.87
N GLU A 13 -9.10 -2.79 4.95
CA GLU A 13 -10.17 -1.83 4.72
C GLU A 13 -10.60 -1.82 3.25
N VAL A 14 -9.63 -1.77 2.34
CA VAL A 14 -9.88 -1.79 0.88
C VAL A 14 -10.42 -3.14 0.44
N LYS A 15 -9.85 -4.23 0.97
CA LYS A 15 -10.21 -5.60 0.64
C LYS A 15 -10.55 -6.41 1.90
N PRO A 16 -11.82 -6.36 2.34
CA PRO A 16 -12.26 -7.04 3.55
C PRO A 16 -11.88 -8.52 3.58
N GLY A 17 -11.18 -8.92 4.65
CA GLY A 17 -10.74 -10.30 4.85
C GLY A 17 -9.38 -10.65 4.23
N LEU A 18 -8.73 -9.72 3.53
CA LEU A 18 -7.35 -9.89 3.07
C LEU A 18 -6.38 -9.41 4.16
N ARG A 19 -5.61 -10.34 4.73
CA ARG A 19 -4.51 -10.02 5.66
C ARG A 19 -3.29 -10.90 5.36
N PRO A 20 -2.46 -10.49 4.39
CA PRO A 20 -1.32 -11.25 3.93
C PRO A 20 -0.12 -11.10 4.88
N ASP A 21 0.91 -11.92 4.67
CA ASP A 21 2.21 -11.70 5.32
C ASP A 21 2.84 -10.38 4.81
N PRO A 22 3.63 -9.68 5.63
CA PRO A 22 4.24 -8.39 5.26
C PRO A 22 5.01 -8.39 3.93
N ASP A 23 5.70 -9.49 3.62
CA ASP A 23 6.54 -9.71 2.45
C ASP A 23 5.81 -10.42 1.30
N ALA A 24 4.53 -10.73 1.45
CA ALA A 24 3.75 -11.42 0.44
C ALA A 24 3.62 -10.59 -0.84
N GLU A 25 3.78 -11.25 -1.98
CA GLU A 25 3.49 -10.68 -3.30
C GLU A 25 1.98 -10.41 -3.41
N LEU A 26 1.56 -9.15 -3.51
CA LEU A 26 0.15 -8.74 -3.56
C LEU A 26 -0.40 -8.72 -4.99
N ILE A 27 0.39 -8.24 -5.94
CA ILE A 27 -0.02 -8.08 -7.33
C ILE A 27 0.09 -9.41 -8.09
N LYS A 28 1.27 -10.05 -8.06
CA LYS A 28 1.53 -11.28 -8.84
C LYS A 28 0.70 -12.47 -8.38
N SER A 29 0.31 -12.51 -7.11
CA SER A 29 -0.57 -13.54 -6.56
C SER A 29 -2.06 -13.28 -6.86
N GLY A 30 -2.40 -12.09 -7.41
CA GLY A 30 -3.77 -11.67 -7.66
C GLY A 30 -4.55 -11.28 -6.39
N LEU A 31 -3.86 -11.00 -5.29
CA LEU A 31 -4.51 -10.56 -4.05
C LEU A 31 -5.05 -9.14 -4.19
N LEU A 32 -4.35 -8.25 -4.89
CA LEU A 32 -4.83 -6.90 -5.23
C LEU A 32 -4.90 -6.74 -6.75
N ASP A 33 -6.02 -6.22 -7.25
CA ASP A 33 -6.18 -5.80 -8.64
C ASP A 33 -6.01 -4.28 -8.81
N SER A 34 -6.17 -3.76 -10.03
CA SER A 34 -5.99 -2.32 -10.30
C SER A 34 -6.99 -1.42 -9.59
N VAL A 35 -8.21 -1.92 -9.28
CA VAL A 35 -9.23 -1.16 -8.55
C VAL A 35 -8.90 -1.14 -7.06
N ASP A 36 -8.45 -2.27 -6.53
CA ASP A 36 -7.97 -2.36 -5.15
C ASP A 36 -6.76 -1.43 -4.93
N ILE A 37 -5.78 -1.45 -5.85
CA ILE A 37 -4.59 -0.58 -5.77
C ILE A 37 -4.98 0.89 -5.78
N MET A 38 -5.90 1.31 -6.66
CA MET A 38 -6.34 2.70 -6.70
C MET A 38 -7.06 3.12 -5.41
N SER A 39 -7.85 2.23 -4.84
CA SER A 39 -8.52 2.47 -3.56
C SER A 39 -7.52 2.56 -2.40
N LEU A 40 -6.48 1.72 -2.42
CA LEU A 40 -5.40 1.76 -1.45
C LEU A 40 -4.58 3.04 -1.55
N VAL A 41 -4.26 3.50 -2.76
CA VAL A 41 -3.58 4.78 -2.99
C VAL A 41 -4.34 5.93 -2.33
N LEU A 42 -5.65 6.02 -2.54
CA LEU A 42 -6.48 7.04 -1.91
C LEU A 42 -6.50 6.91 -0.37
N ALA A 43 -6.52 5.68 0.15
CA ALA A 43 -6.51 5.46 1.60
C ALA A 43 -5.16 5.85 2.22
N LEU A 44 -4.04 5.53 1.57
CA LEU A 44 -2.69 5.90 1.99
C LEU A 44 -2.51 7.43 2.01
N ASP A 45 -2.87 8.10 0.92
CA ASP A 45 -2.79 9.56 0.76
C ASP A 45 -3.54 10.28 1.91
N ASN A 46 -4.80 9.91 2.14
CA ASN A 46 -5.61 10.50 3.20
C ASN A 46 -5.15 10.14 4.63
N THR A 47 -4.61 8.94 4.85
CA THR A 47 -4.25 8.46 6.19
C THR A 47 -2.91 9.01 6.65
N PHE A 48 -1.94 9.10 5.72
CA PHE A 48 -0.58 9.53 6.01
C PHE A 48 -0.29 10.97 5.60
N ASP A 49 -1.26 11.69 5.03
CA ASP A 49 -1.11 13.08 4.54
C ASP A 49 0.05 13.20 3.53
N ILE A 50 0.13 12.23 2.61
CA ILE A 50 1.17 12.11 1.57
C ILE A 50 0.61 12.23 0.16
N GLU A 51 1.38 12.75 -0.80
CA GLU A 51 0.95 12.82 -2.20
C GLU A 51 1.55 11.66 -3.02
N ILE A 52 0.71 10.68 -3.42
CA ILE A 52 1.14 9.58 -4.29
C ILE A 52 0.96 9.98 -5.76
N THR A 53 2.06 10.34 -6.41
CA THR A 53 2.05 10.74 -7.83
C THR A 53 1.97 9.53 -8.78
N PRO A 54 1.63 9.73 -10.07
CA PRO A 54 1.66 8.65 -11.06
C PRO A 54 3.03 7.96 -11.22
N MET A 55 4.13 8.62 -10.83
CA MET A 55 5.46 8.01 -10.82
C MET A 55 5.59 6.95 -9.72
N GLU A 56 4.84 7.06 -8.63
CA GLU A 56 4.87 6.11 -7.53
C GLU A 56 3.95 4.90 -7.74
N LEU A 57 3.04 4.95 -8.73
CA LEU A 57 2.16 3.85 -9.13
C LEU A 57 2.89 2.74 -9.91
N ARG A 58 4.09 2.36 -9.46
CA ARG A 58 4.91 1.27 -9.98
C ARG A 58 4.59 -0.01 -9.22
N GLU A 59 4.56 -1.15 -9.92
CA GLU A 59 4.32 -2.46 -9.29
C GLU A 59 5.28 -2.73 -8.12
N GLU A 60 6.51 -2.24 -8.19
CA GLU A 60 7.53 -2.40 -7.15
C GLU A 60 7.11 -1.79 -5.81
N ASN A 61 6.49 -0.61 -5.83
CA ASN A 61 6.04 0.10 -4.64
C ASN A 61 4.83 -0.57 -3.99
N PHE A 62 4.00 -1.28 -4.77
CA PHE A 62 2.81 -1.97 -4.30
C PHE A 62 2.95 -3.49 -4.24
N ARG A 63 4.18 -4.00 -4.37
CA ARG A 63 4.48 -5.43 -4.43
C ARG A 63 4.10 -6.16 -3.13
N SER A 64 4.39 -5.57 -1.98
CA SER A 64 4.12 -6.12 -0.65
C SER A 64 3.78 -4.99 0.33
N ALA A 65 3.27 -5.34 1.52
CA ALA A 65 2.97 -4.34 2.56
C ALA A 65 4.24 -3.62 3.03
N GLU A 66 5.39 -4.31 3.04
CA GLU A 66 6.68 -3.72 3.37
C GLU A 66 7.16 -2.69 2.34
N THR A 67 7.01 -2.95 1.03
CA THR A 67 7.39 -1.94 0.03
C THR A 67 6.46 -0.74 0.05
N ILE A 68 5.15 -0.94 0.32
CA ILE A 68 4.21 0.17 0.50
C ILE A 68 4.63 1.03 1.68
N LEU A 69 4.98 0.43 2.83
CA LEU A 69 5.46 1.17 4.00
C LEU A 69 6.72 1.99 3.68
N THR A 70 7.64 1.40 2.92
CA THR A 70 8.88 2.07 2.50
C THR A 70 8.57 3.31 1.65
N MET A 71 7.68 3.17 0.66
CA MET A 71 7.23 4.30 -0.15
C MET A 71 6.55 5.39 0.71
N VAL A 72 5.71 5.00 1.67
CA VAL A 72 5.06 5.95 2.60
C VAL A 72 6.11 6.76 3.35
N HIS A 73 7.10 6.11 3.97
CA HIS A 73 8.15 6.83 4.70
C HIS A 73 8.97 7.75 3.80
N GLU A 74 9.30 7.32 2.57
CA GLU A 74 10.02 8.17 1.61
C GLU A 74 9.24 9.43 1.23
N LEU A 75 7.91 9.33 1.10
CA LEU A 75 7.03 10.45 0.77
C LEU A 75 6.76 11.38 1.96
N GLU A 76 6.71 10.87 3.18
CA GLU A 76 6.56 11.69 4.40
C GLU A 76 7.81 12.53 4.70
N GLU A 77 8.99 12.05 4.31
CA GLU A 77 10.26 12.76 4.49
C GLU A 77 10.58 13.77 3.38
N ALA A 78 9.79 13.79 2.30
CA ALA A 78 9.98 14.64 1.12
C ALA A 78 9.45 16.08 1.33
#